data_AF-T1GP47-F1
#
_entry.id   AF-T1GP47-F1
#
_cell.length_a   1.000
_cell.length_b   1.000
_cell.length_c   1.000
_cell.angle_alpha   90.00
_cell.angle_beta   90.00
_cell.angle_gamma   90.00
#
_symmetry.space_group_name_H-M   'P 1'
#
loop_
_entity.id
_entity.type
_entity.pdbx_description
1 polymer ?
#
loop_
_entity_poly.entity_id
_entity_poly.type
_entity_poly.pdbx_seq_one_letter_code
_entity_poly.pdbx_strand_id
1 'polypeptide(L)'
;MATVKKRPIVIEKTLNIAAKEGLNYANKIYNEIEPNILKNQQILEDNHPASLLSKFSEPTFDNTNITKSAYAALFATKAFRRREPCGLSPIESWEDLAKVVGSESAKRINFAYKSVHDIDLFVGGISERPVIGGIVGPTFACIIAQQFSNLRKGDRFWYENSNLPNSFTLSQLNSIRHVSFAQILCRTMGGGTLQPHVFLPHEIKGNERTLCGIGPLAPIDLRPWV
;
A
#
# COMPACT_ATOMS: atom_id res chain seq x y z
N MET A 1 -0.94 -38.06 11.02
CA MET A 1 -0.65 -36.62 11.19
C MET A 1 -1.60 -35.82 10.31
N ALA A 2 -2.54 -35.09 10.89
CA ALA A 2 -3.47 -34.25 10.14
C ALA A 2 -2.72 -33.02 9.59
N THR A 3 -2.75 -32.83 8.26
CA THR A 3 -2.22 -31.65 7.61
C THR A 3 -3.06 -30.43 7.99
N VAL A 4 -2.49 -29.50 8.74
CA VAL A 4 -3.12 -28.22 9.07
C VAL A 4 -3.25 -27.41 7.78
N LYS A 5 -4.44 -27.44 7.16
CA LYS A 5 -4.77 -26.56 6.03
C LYS A 5 -4.71 -25.11 6.52
N LYS A 6 -3.65 -24.37 6.15
CA LYS A 6 -3.56 -22.92 6.37
C LYS A 6 -4.81 -22.27 5.77
N ARG A 7 -5.59 -21.55 6.58
CA ARG A 7 -6.72 -20.77 6.06
C ARG A 7 -6.14 -19.70 5.12
N PRO A 8 -6.58 -19.64 3.84
CA PRO A 8 -6.06 -18.64 2.92
C PRO A 8 -6.35 -17.26 3.49
N ILE A 9 -5.31 -16.43 3.54
CA ILE A 9 -5.40 -15.05 4.01
C ILE A 9 -6.37 -14.33 3.06
N VAL A 10 -7.16 -13.36 3.54
CA VAL A 10 -8.16 -12.65 2.73
C VAL A 10 -7.55 -12.15 1.41
N ILE A 11 -6.32 -11.65 1.44
CA ILE A 11 -5.54 -11.28 0.24
C ILE A 11 -5.34 -12.45 -0.73
N GLU A 12 -5.01 -13.64 -0.26
CA GLU A 12 -4.79 -14.79 -1.13
C GLU A 12 -6.09 -15.20 -1.83
N LYS A 13 -7.22 -15.12 -1.12
CA LYS A 13 -8.54 -15.33 -1.70
C LYS A 13 -8.87 -14.23 -2.72
N THR A 14 -8.60 -12.97 -2.40
CA THR A 14 -8.83 -11.82 -3.30
C THR A 14 -7.92 -11.86 -4.53
N LEU A 15 -6.65 -12.23 -4.37
CA LEU A 15 -5.69 -12.41 -5.47
C LEU A 15 -6.10 -13.56 -6.38
N ASN A 16 -6.58 -14.67 -5.83
CA ASN A 16 -7.07 -15.79 -6.62
C ASN A 16 -8.36 -15.45 -7.37
N ILE A 17 -9.28 -14.68 -6.76
CA ILE A 17 -10.48 -14.17 -7.42
C ILE A 17 -10.08 -13.20 -8.54
N ALA A 18 -9.19 -12.24 -8.26
CA ALA A 18 -8.71 -11.27 -9.24
C ALA A 18 -7.97 -11.95 -10.41
N ALA A 19 -7.14 -12.96 -10.13
CA ALA A 19 -6.45 -13.74 -11.15
C ALA A 19 -7.46 -14.50 -12.04
N LYS A 20 -8.50 -15.09 -11.44
CA LYS A 20 -9.56 -15.82 -12.17
C LYS A 20 -10.42 -14.89 -13.01
N GLU A 21 -10.85 -13.75 -12.46
CA GLU A 21 -11.60 -12.73 -13.21
C GLU A 21 -10.77 -12.13 -14.33
N GLY A 22 -9.48 -11.86 -14.07
CA GLY A 22 -8.52 -11.41 -15.07
C GLY A 22 -8.36 -12.40 -16.22
N LEU A 23 -8.22 -13.69 -15.91
CA LEU A 23 -8.12 -14.74 -16.93
C LEU A 23 -9.41 -14.86 -17.75
N ASN A 24 -10.57 -14.77 -17.12
CA ASN A 24 -11.86 -14.78 -17.81
C ASN A 24 -12.05 -13.55 -18.70
N TYR A 25 -11.64 -12.37 -18.24
CA TYR A 25 -11.74 -11.15 -19.02
C TYR A 25 -10.76 -11.13 -20.18
N ALA A 26 -9.53 -11.62 -19.98
CA ALA A 26 -8.57 -11.83 -21.06
C ALA A 26 -9.12 -12.80 -22.11
N ASN A 27 -9.66 -13.96 -21.69
CA ASN A 27 -10.32 -14.89 -22.59
C ASN A 27 -11.48 -14.25 -23.37
N LYS A 28 -12.27 -13.39 -22.73
CA LYS A 28 -13.36 -12.66 -23.40
C LYS A 28 -12.84 -11.65 -24.43
N ILE A 29 -11.77 -10.92 -24.10
CA ILE A 29 -11.15 -9.97 -25.04
C ILE A 29 -10.64 -10.71 -26.27
N TYR A 30 -9.78 -11.72 -26.08
CA TYR A 30 -9.09 -12.40 -27.18
C TYR A 30 -10.02 -13.27 -28.02
N ASN A 31 -11.06 -13.89 -27.42
CA ASN A 31 -11.93 -14.82 -28.14
C ASN A 31 -13.22 -14.21 -28.68
N GLU A 32 -13.68 -13.08 -28.12
CA GLU A 32 -14.95 -12.47 -28.52
C GLU A 32 -14.77 -11.05 -29.04
N ILE A 33 -14.11 -10.19 -28.26
CA ILE A 33 -14.09 -8.74 -28.54
C ILE A 33 -13.12 -8.43 -29.70
N GLU A 34 -11.89 -8.92 -29.63
CA GLU A 34 -10.86 -8.68 -30.66
C GLU A 34 -11.27 -9.26 -32.03
N PRO A 35 -11.77 -10.51 -32.14
CA PRO A 35 -12.28 -11.02 -33.41
C PRO A 35 -13.43 -10.19 -33.99
N ASN A 36 -14.28 -9.61 -33.14
CA ASN A 36 -15.38 -8.74 -33.58
C ASN A 36 -14.87 -7.35 -34.03
N ILE A 37 -13.87 -6.79 -33.37
CA ILE A 37 -13.19 -5.54 -33.79
C ILE A 37 -12.50 -5.74 -35.14
N LEU A 38 -11.79 -6.86 -35.31
CA LEU A 38 -11.11 -7.23 -36.55
C LEU A 38 -12.11 -7.48 -37.71
N LYS A 39 -13.22 -8.18 -37.44
CA LYS A 39 -14.30 -8.40 -38.43
C LYS A 39 -14.96 -7.11 -38.91
N ASN A 40 -15.07 -6.12 -38.03
CA ASN A 40 -15.70 -4.84 -38.34
C ASN A 40 -14.72 -3.80 -38.94
N GLN A 41 -13.46 -4.20 -39.21
CA GLN A 41 -12.39 -3.33 -39.71
C GLN A 41 -12.21 -2.04 -38.89
N GLN A 42 -12.55 -2.08 -37.60
CA GLN A 42 -12.38 -0.95 -36.71
C GLN A 42 -10.94 -0.96 -36.21
N ILE A 43 -10.13 -0.04 -36.72
CA ILE A 43 -8.79 0.21 -36.20
C ILE A 43 -8.93 1.19 -35.04
N LEU A 44 -8.37 0.85 -33.88
CA LEU A 44 -8.30 1.77 -32.75
C LEU A 44 -7.31 2.89 -33.09
N GLU A 45 -7.76 4.14 -33.07
CA GLU A 45 -6.91 5.32 -33.23
C GLU A 45 -5.70 5.28 -32.28
N ASP A 46 -4.54 5.78 -32.72
CA ASP A 46 -3.28 5.68 -31.99
C ASP A 46 -3.29 6.36 -30.61
N ASN A 47 -4.17 7.33 -30.43
CA ASN A 47 -4.38 8.08 -29.19
C ASN A 47 -5.53 7.50 -28.32
N HIS A 48 -6.18 6.43 -28.79
CA HIS A 48 -7.28 5.80 -28.08
C HIS A 48 -6.75 5.10 -26.82
N PRO A 49 -7.39 5.23 -25.64
CA PRO A 49 -6.90 4.63 -24.38
C PRO A 49 -6.63 3.12 -24.47
N ALA A 50 -7.43 2.37 -25.24
CA ALA A 50 -7.20 0.95 -25.49
C ALA A 50 -6.01 0.67 -26.43
N SER A 51 -5.69 1.57 -27.37
CA SER A 51 -4.49 1.49 -28.22
C SER A 51 -3.23 1.80 -27.40
N LEU A 52 -3.27 2.82 -26.54
CA LEU A 52 -2.20 3.12 -25.59
C LEU A 52 -1.99 1.98 -24.57
N LEU A 53 -3.08 1.34 -24.11
CA LEU A 53 -3.03 0.14 -23.28
C LEU A 53 -2.46 -1.08 -24.05
N SER A 54 -2.70 -1.17 -25.36
CA SER A 54 -2.12 -2.25 -26.19
C SER A 54 -0.62 -2.06 -26.42
N LYS A 55 -0.12 -0.81 -26.51
CA LYS A 55 1.31 -0.47 -26.61
C LYS A 55 2.09 -0.76 -25.34
N PHE A 56 1.43 -0.91 -24.19
CA PHE A 56 2.03 -1.50 -22.98
C PHE A 56 2.45 -2.97 -23.17
N SER A 57 1.96 -3.64 -24.23
CA SER A 57 2.30 -5.01 -24.62
C SER A 57 3.34 -5.09 -25.75
N GLU A 58 3.98 -3.98 -26.12
CA GLU A 58 5.02 -3.97 -27.16
C GLU A 58 6.24 -4.80 -26.69
N PRO A 59 6.75 -5.75 -27.50
CA PRO A 59 7.73 -6.72 -27.03
C PRO A 59 9.13 -6.10 -27.02
N THR A 60 9.49 -5.48 -25.90
CA THR A 60 10.89 -5.44 -25.46
C THR A 60 11.09 -6.53 -24.41
N PHE A 61 12.31 -7.07 -24.36
CA PHE A 61 12.66 -8.42 -23.89
C PHE A 61 12.38 -8.75 -22.40
N ASP A 62 11.75 -7.85 -21.62
CA ASP A 62 11.49 -8.01 -20.17
C ASP A 62 10.01 -7.73 -19.75
N ASN A 63 9.05 -7.78 -20.68
CA ASN A 63 7.68 -7.31 -20.40
C ASN A 63 6.71 -8.33 -19.77
N THR A 64 6.93 -9.64 -19.81
CA THR A 64 5.88 -10.60 -19.36
C THR A 64 5.57 -10.55 -17.86
N ASN A 65 6.56 -10.32 -17.01
CA ASN A 65 6.35 -10.20 -15.56
C ASN A 65 5.84 -8.81 -15.19
N ILE A 66 6.33 -7.76 -15.86
CA ILE A 66 5.91 -6.37 -15.67
C ILE A 66 4.44 -6.21 -16.10
N THR A 67 4.05 -6.78 -17.24
CA THR A 67 2.66 -6.73 -17.73
C THR A 67 1.70 -7.48 -16.81
N LYS A 68 2.07 -8.68 -16.33
CA LYS A 68 1.27 -9.42 -15.34
C LYS A 68 1.13 -8.64 -14.03
N SER A 69 2.20 -8.00 -13.57
CA SER A 69 2.21 -7.20 -12.34
C SER A 69 1.35 -5.96 -12.47
N ALA A 70 1.41 -5.25 -13.60
CA ALA A 70 0.60 -4.08 -13.86
C ALA A 70 -0.88 -4.42 -14.02
N TYR A 71 -1.21 -5.51 -14.71
CA TYR A 71 -2.58 -5.99 -14.82
C TYR A 71 -3.15 -6.41 -13.46
N ALA A 72 -2.35 -7.14 -12.66
CA ALA A 72 -2.71 -7.48 -11.28
C ALA A 72 -2.90 -6.23 -10.41
N ALA A 73 -2.06 -5.21 -10.57
CA ALA A 73 -2.21 -3.94 -9.88
C ALA A 73 -3.50 -3.22 -10.29
N LEU A 74 -3.84 -3.19 -11.57
CA LEU A 74 -5.07 -2.56 -12.08
C LEU A 74 -6.34 -3.29 -11.62
N PHE A 75 -6.29 -4.61 -11.52
CA PHE A 75 -7.39 -5.38 -10.95
C PHE A 75 -7.49 -5.21 -9.44
N ALA A 76 -6.36 -5.22 -8.73
CA ALA A 76 -6.33 -4.96 -7.29
C ALA A 76 -6.85 -3.56 -6.97
N THR A 77 -6.48 -2.54 -7.74
CA THR A 77 -6.99 -1.17 -7.56
C THR A 77 -8.49 -1.11 -7.77
N LYS A 78 -9.02 -1.83 -8.77
CA LYS A 78 -10.46 -1.95 -9.00
C LYS A 78 -11.18 -2.70 -7.87
N ALA A 79 -10.57 -3.73 -7.29
CA ALA A 79 -11.12 -4.47 -6.16
C ALA A 79 -11.14 -3.61 -4.87
N PHE A 80 -10.06 -2.89 -4.59
CA PHE A 80 -9.99 -1.99 -3.44
C PHE A 80 -10.85 -0.73 -3.61
N ARG A 81 -11.07 -0.28 -4.85
CA ARG A 81 -12.08 0.75 -5.18
C ARG A 81 -13.48 0.36 -4.68
N ARG A 82 -13.82 -0.93 -4.73
CA ARG A 82 -15.11 -1.43 -4.20
C ARG A 82 -15.19 -1.48 -2.68
N ARG A 83 -14.09 -1.25 -1.96
CA ARG A 83 -14.03 -1.14 -0.48
C ARG A 83 -14.41 -2.42 0.30
N GLU A 84 -15.04 -3.41 -0.34
CA GLU A 84 -15.42 -4.72 0.22
C GLU A 84 -14.26 -5.53 0.82
N PRO A 85 -13.06 -5.63 0.20
CA PRO A 85 -11.95 -6.41 0.78
C PRO A 85 -11.49 -5.88 2.16
N CYS A 86 -11.81 -4.61 2.45
CA CYS A 86 -11.52 -3.94 3.70
C CYS A 86 -12.73 -3.92 4.65
N GLY A 87 -13.85 -4.57 4.31
CA GLY A 87 -15.08 -4.57 5.09
C GLY A 87 -15.78 -3.21 5.15
N LEU A 88 -15.48 -2.32 4.20
CA LEU A 88 -16.01 -0.97 4.13
C LEU A 88 -17.21 -0.91 3.18
N SER A 89 -18.15 0.00 3.45
CA SER A 89 -19.31 0.19 2.57
C SER A 89 -18.89 0.64 1.17
N PRO A 90 -19.54 0.12 0.11
CA PRO A 90 -19.27 0.52 -1.27
C PRO A 90 -19.73 1.95 -1.53
N ILE A 91 -19.21 2.56 -2.60
CA ILE A 91 -19.57 3.90 -3.07
C ILE A 91 -20.30 3.74 -4.41
N GLU A 92 -21.61 3.84 -4.39
CA GLU A 92 -22.49 3.67 -5.56
C GLU A 92 -23.05 4.99 -6.08
N SER A 93 -22.93 6.06 -5.29
CA SER A 93 -23.46 7.40 -5.61
C SER A 93 -22.52 8.52 -5.18
N TRP A 94 -22.71 9.72 -5.73
CA TRP A 94 -21.96 10.91 -5.33
C TRP A 94 -22.25 11.30 -3.87
N GLU A 95 -23.46 11.01 -3.40
CA GLU A 95 -23.90 11.17 -2.02
C GLU A 95 -23.12 10.25 -1.07
N ASP A 96 -22.87 9.00 -1.48
CA ASP A 96 -22.05 8.07 -0.71
C ASP A 96 -20.59 8.52 -0.69
N LEU A 97 -20.07 8.99 -1.82
CA LEU A 97 -18.72 9.56 -1.88
C LEU A 97 -18.58 10.72 -0.90
N ALA A 98 -19.54 11.65 -0.87
CA ALA A 98 -19.53 12.81 0.01
C ALA A 98 -19.51 12.45 1.50
N LYS A 99 -20.09 11.32 1.91
CA LYS A 99 -20.02 10.82 3.30
C LYS A 99 -18.58 10.42 3.68
N VAL A 100 -17.81 9.92 2.72
CA VAL A 100 -16.44 9.39 2.93
C VAL A 100 -15.37 10.48 2.79
N VAL A 101 -15.43 11.29 1.73
CA VAL A 101 -14.39 12.29 1.39
C VAL A 101 -14.76 13.72 1.84
N GLY A 102 -16.02 13.95 2.21
CA GLY A 102 -16.57 15.28 2.46
C GLY A 102 -17.18 15.92 1.21
N SER A 103 -18.14 16.82 1.42
CA SER A 103 -18.93 17.45 0.35
C SER A 103 -18.09 18.22 -0.66
N GLU A 104 -17.14 19.04 -0.19
CA GLU A 104 -16.30 19.86 -1.07
C GLU A 104 -15.35 19.02 -1.94
N SER A 105 -14.71 18.01 -1.35
CA SER A 105 -13.87 17.06 -2.10
C SER A 105 -14.70 16.26 -3.10
N ALA A 106 -15.88 15.79 -2.71
CA ALA A 106 -16.77 15.04 -3.61
C ALA A 106 -17.22 15.89 -4.80
N LYS A 107 -17.53 17.17 -4.62
CA LYS A 107 -17.85 18.10 -5.73
C LYS A 107 -16.68 18.23 -6.72
N ARG A 108 -15.45 18.37 -6.22
CA ARG A 108 -14.25 18.48 -7.06
C ARG A 108 -13.99 17.19 -7.84
N ILE A 109 -14.18 16.04 -7.20
CA ILE A 109 -14.02 14.73 -7.86
C ILE A 109 -15.11 14.52 -8.90
N ASN A 110 -16.37 14.89 -8.60
CA ASN A 110 -17.49 14.85 -9.55
C ASN A 110 -17.23 15.70 -10.80
N PHE A 111 -16.56 16.85 -10.64
CA PHE A 111 -16.17 17.67 -11.79
C PHE A 111 -15.14 16.96 -12.70
N ALA A 112 -14.29 16.09 -12.15
CA ALA A 112 -13.22 15.41 -12.88
C ALA A 112 -13.65 14.04 -13.47
N TYR A 113 -14.61 13.35 -12.85
CA TYR A 113 -15.02 11.99 -13.23
C TYR A 113 -16.50 11.93 -13.59
N LYS A 114 -16.85 11.22 -14.67
CA LYS A 114 -18.25 11.07 -15.13
C LYS A 114 -19.08 10.16 -14.22
N SER A 115 -18.44 9.19 -13.57
CA SER A 115 -19.08 8.24 -12.65
C SER A 115 -18.21 8.04 -11.40
N VAL A 116 -18.84 7.76 -10.26
CA VAL A 116 -18.14 7.34 -9.04
C VAL A 116 -17.34 6.05 -9.24
N HIS A 117 -17.78 5.20 -10.17
CA HIS A 117 -17.09 3.95 -10.48
C HIS A 117 -15.78 4.13 -11.26
N ASP A 118 -15.57 5.32 -11.84
CA ASP A 118 -14.37 5.66 -12.62
C ASP A 118 -13.26 6.23 -11.75
N ILE A 119 -13.53 6.55 -10.48
CA ILE A 119 -12.56 7.18 -9.57
C ILE A 119 -11.35 6.26 -9.36
N ASP A 120 -10.15 6.76 -9.67
CA ASP A 120 -8.91 6.02 -9.43
C ASP A 120 -8.69 5.75 -7.94
N LEU A 121 -8.15 4.57 -7.61
CA LEU A 121 -7.91 4.19 -6.21
C LEU A 121 -7.08 5.25 -5.48
N PHE A 122 -6.07 5.81 -6.13
CA PHE A 122 -5.21 6.80 -5.51
C PHE A 122 -5.97 8.09 -5.20
N VAL A 123 -6.70 8.63 -6.18
CA VAL A 123 -7.51 9.84 -6.03
C VAL A 123 -8.59 9.65 -4.96
N GLY A 124 -9.32 8.53 -5.01
CA GLY A 124 -10.32 8.21 -3.99
C GLY A 124 -9.68 8.07 -2.61
N GLY A 125 -8.62 7.26 -2.49
CA GLY A 125 -7.98 6.89 -1.23
C GLY A 125 -7.33 8.06 -0.48
N ILE A 126 -6.65 8.99 -1.18
CA ILE A 126 -6.10 10.21 -0.54
C ILE A 126 -7.19 11.21 -0.16
N SER A 127 -8.35 11.15 -0.81
CA SER A 127 -9.45 12.08 -0.57
C SER A 127 -10.32 11.65 0.61
N GLU A 128 -10.22 10.40 1.06
CA GLU A 128 -10.95 9.92 2.23
C GLU A 128 -10.52 10.67 3.50
N ARG A 129 -11.49 10.95 4.38
CA ARG A 129 -11.17 11.55 5.68
C ARG A 129 -10.25 10.64 6.48
N PRO A 130 -9.21 11.18 7.14
CA PRO A 130 -8.30 10.37 7.94
C PRO A 130 -9.00 9.59 9.05
N VAL A 131 -8.49 8.39 9.35
CA VAL A 131 -8.89 7.62 10.53
C VAL A 131 -8.43 8.33 11.82
N ILE A 132 -9.08 8.03 12.95
CA ILE A 132 -8.67 8.59 14.25
C ILE A 132 -7.22 8.18 14.56
N GLY A 133 -6.37 9.17 14.81
CA GLY A 133 -4.93 8.96 15.09
C GLY A 133 -4.08 8.62 13.87
N GLY A 134 -4.63 8.68 12.66
CA GLY A 134 -3.91 8.47 11.40
C GLY A 134 -4.00 9.67 10.46
N ILE A 135 -3.24 9.60 9.36
CA ILE A 135 -3.20 10.64 8.31
C ILE A 135 -3.79 10.17 6.97
N VAL A 136 -4.20 8.91 6.89
CA VAL A 136 -4.83 8.31 5.71
C VAL A 136 -6.24 7.86 6.04
N GLY A 137 -7.11 7.83 5.04
CA GLY A 137 -8.47 7.33 5.22
C GLY A 137 -8.56 5.80 5.30
N PRO A 138 -9.77 5.27 5.60
CA PRO A 138 -10.00 3.86 5.88
C PRO A 138 -9.48 2.88 4.81
N THR A 139 -9.67 3.19 3.52
CA THR A 139 -9.21 2.29 2.44
C THR A 139 -7.68 2.15 2.45
N PHE A 140 -6.96 3.28 2.51
CA PHE A 140 -5.50 3.26 2.57
C PHE A 140 -4.97 2.74 3.88
N ALA A 141 -5.63 3.00 5.01
CA ALA A 141 -5.29 2.39 6.29
C ALA A 141 -5.32 0.86 6.20
N CYS A 142 -6.37 0.28 5.60
CA CYS A 142 -6.50 -1.16 5.36
C CYS A 142 -5.38 -1.71 4.47
N ILE A 143 -5.16 -1.13 3.29
CA ILE A 143 -4.15 -1.59 2.33
C ILE A 143 -2.74 -1.52 2.95
N ILE A 144 -2.40 -0.39 3.55
CA ILE A 144 -1.10 -0.15 4.20
C ILE A 144 -0.92 -1.14 5.34
N ALA A 145 -1.89 -1.26 6.26
CA ALA A 145 -1.78 -2.17 7.40
C ALA A 145 -1.61 -3.63 6.95
N GLN A 146 -2.35 -4.05 5.92
CA GLN A 146 -2.25 -5.40 5.40
C GLN A 146 -0.89 -5.65 4.73
N GLN A 147 -0.35 -4.68 3.97
CA GLN A 147 0.98 -4.78 3.37
C GLN A 147 2.08 -4.86 4.44
N PHE A 148 2.07 -3.97 5.43
CA PHE A 148 3.04 -3.99 6.53
C PHE A 148 2.93 -5.26 7.40
N SER A 149 1.71 -5.75 7.66
CA SER A 149 1.51 -7.04 8.34
C SER A 149 2.12 -8.20 7.54
N ASN A 150 1.95 -8.22 6.22
CA ASN A 150 2.49 -9.27 5.37
C ASN A 150 4.02 -9.21 5.31
N LEU A 151 4.60 -8.01 5.19
CA LEU A 151 6.06 -7.82 5.24
C LEU A 151 6.63 -8.35 6.56
N ARG A 152 6.03 -7.96 7.69
CA ARG A 152 6.45 -8.43 9.02
C ARG A 152 6.34 -9.94 9.18
N LYS A 153 5.21 -10.56 8.79
CA LYS A 153 4.97 -12.01 8.97
C LYS A 153 5.71 -12.87 7.95
N GLY A 154 5.96 -12.35 6.76
CA GLY A 154 6.64 -13.04 5.67
C GLY A 154 8.16 -12.98 5.75
N ASP A 155 8.71 -12.05 6.54
CA ASP A 155 10.14 -11.91 6.72
C ASP A 155 10.68 -12.87 7.80
N ARG A 156 11.44 -13.86 7.35
CA ARG A 156 12.15 -14.80 8.23
C ARG A 156 13.16 -14.09 9.14
N PHE A 157 13.71 -12.97 8.69
CA PHE A 157 14.68 -12.14 9.40
C PHE A 157 14.06 -10.97 10.16
N TRP A 158 12.72 -10.94 10.31
CA TRP A 158 12.07 -9.94 11.15
C TRP A 158 12.67 -9.95 12.56
N TYR A 159 13.15 -8.79 13.03
CA TYR A 159 14.03 -8.69 14.19
C TYR A 159 13.41 -9.15 15.53
N GLU A 160 12.08 -9.21 15.61
CA GLU A 160 11.37 -9.70 16.81
C GLU A 160 11.04 -11.19 16.76
N ASN A 161 11.34 -11.88 15.65
CA ASN A 161 11.13 -13.32 15.58
C ASN A 161 11.97 -14.00 16.67
N SER A 162 11.34 -14.87 17.45
CA SER A 162 11.98 -15.66 18.51
C SER A 162 12.17 -17.11 18.07
N ASN A 163 13.08 -17.82 18.75
CA ASN A 163 13.33 -19.25 18.57
C ASN A 163 13.82 -19.67 17.17
N LEU A 164 14.43 -18.75 16.41
CA LEU A 164 15.12 -19.05 15.16
C LEU A 164 16.65 -18.95 15.37
N PRO A 165 17.46 -19.66 14.56
CA PRO A 165 18.92 -19.50 14.60
C PRO A 165 19.40 -18.07 14.34
N ASN A 166 18.58 -17.26 13.65
CA ASN A 166 18.85 -15.87 13.33
C ASN A 166 18.11 -14.86 14.23
N SER A 167 17.56 -15.31 15.36
CA SER A 167 16.88 -14.44 16.33
C SER A 167 17.88 -13.67 17.19
N PHE A 168 17.57 -12.41 17.50
CA PHE A 168 18.30 -11.65 18.53
C PHE A 168 18.03 -12.23 19.92
N THR A 169 19.01 -12.07 20.83
CA THR A 169 18.80 -12.34 22.25
C THR A 169 17.87 -11.28 22.87
N LEU A 170 17.31 -11.56 24.06
CA LEU A 170 16.46 -10.59 24.74
C LEU A 170 17.19 -9.28 25.06
N SER A 171 18.48 -9.34 25.43
CA SER A 171 19.29 -8.15 25.70
C SER A 171 19.52 -7.31 24.44
N GLN A 172 19.81 -7.97 23.32
CA GLN A 172 19.93 -7.33 22.00
C GLN A 172 18.62 -6.68 21.56
N LEU A 173 17.49 -7.40 21.71
CA LEU A 173 16.17 -6.88 21.36
C LEU A 173 15.77 -5.67 22.21
N ASN A 174 16.09 -5.70 23.51
CA ASN A 174 15.87 -4.54 24.38
C ASN A 174 16.70 -3.35 23.95
N SER A 175 17.96 -3.53 23.57
CA SER A 175 18.77 -2.43 23.00
C SER A 175 18.15 -1.86 21.73
N ILE A 176 17.75 -2.71 20.77
CA ILE A 176 17.10 -2.28 19.52
C ILE A 176 15.83 -1.48 19.79
N ARG A 177 15.00 -1.89 20.74
CA ARG A 177 13.74 -1.20 21.09
C ARG A 177 13.93 0.20 21.67
N HIS A 178 15.09 0.50 22.24
CA HIS A 178 15.42 1.84 22.75
C HIS A 178 16.00 2.75 21.66
N VAL A 179 16.28 2.23 20.45
CA VAL A 179 16.77 3.05 19.34
C VAL A 179 15.66 3.97 18.83
N SER A 180 15.95 5.26 18.77
CA SER A 180 15.13 6.28 18.11
C SER A 180 15.81 6.79 16.84
N PHE A 181 15.01 7.27 15.88
CA PHE A 181 15.57 7.90 14.67
C PHE A 181 16.36 9.17 15.01
N ALA A 182 16.02 9.85 16.12
CA ALA A 182 16.76 10.99 16.64
C ALA A 182 18.21 10.64 17.03
N GLN A 183 18.42 9.51 17.73
CA GLN A 183 19.75 9.03 18.10
C GLN A 183 20.60 8.71 16.86
N ILE A 184 19.98 8.10 15.83
CA ILE A 184 20.65 7.80 14.57
C ILE A 184 21.13 9.10 13.92
N LEU A 185 20.25 10.09 13.79
CA LEU A 185 20.57 11.39 13.20
C LEU A 185 21.68 12.11 13.98
N CYS A 186 21.60 12.16 15.31
CA CYS A 186 22.63 12.72 16.18
C CYS A 186 24.01 12.09 15.92
N ARG A 187 24.06 10.76 15.78
CA ARG A 187 25.30 10.04 15.52
C ARG A 187 25.84 10.31 14.12
N THR A 188 24.96 10.41 13.11
CA THR A 188 25.38 10.68 11.71
C THR A 188 25.78 12.12 11.46
N MET A 189 25.18 13.08 12.17
CA MET A 189 25.44 14.51 11.99
C MET A 189 26.63 15.03 12.81
N GLY A 190 27.15 14.25 13.76
CA GLY A 190 28.28 14.63 14.60
C GLY A 190 27.94 15.61 15.73
N GLY A 191 26.65 15.78 16.08
CA GLY A 191 26.21 16.60 17.20
C GLY A 191 25.04 17.54 16.88
N GLY A 192 24.85 18.56 17.72
CA GLY A 192 23.78 19.55 17.60
C GLY A 192 22.59 19.28 18.51
N THR A 193 21.44 19.85 18.17
CA THR A 193 20.18 19.67 18.90
C THR A 193 19.11 19.05 18.01
N LEU A 194 18.34 18.12 18.57
CA LEU A 194 17.25 17.45 17.88
C LEU A 194 16.08 17.19 18.82
N GLN A 195 14.87 17.10 18.29
CA GLN A 195 13.72 16.63 19.06
C GLN A 195 13.73 15.09 19.20
N PRO A 196 13.31 14.52 20.35
CA PRO A 196 13.26 13.07 20.56
C PRO A 196 12.39 12.30 19.55
N HIS A 197 11.22 12.85 19.20
CA HIS A 197 10.26 12.26 18.27
C HIS A 197 10.26 13.05 16.96
N VAL A 198 11.13 12.66 16.03
CA VAL A 198 11.40 13.41 14.78
C VAL A 198 10.23 13.49 13.80
N PHE A 199 9.26 12.58 13.90
CA PHE A 199 8.04 12.62 13.07
C PHE A 199 6.95 13.52 13.65
N LEU A 200 7.17 14.06 14.86
CA LEU A 200 6.29 15.02 15.49
C LEU A 200 6.91 16.43 15.43
N PRO A 201 6.08 17.48 15.31
CA PRO A 201 6.54 18.86 15.48
C PRO A 201 7.22 19.06 16.83
N HIS A 202 8.22 19.95 16.90
CA HIS A 202 8.96 20.20 18.14
C HIS A 202 8.18 21.08 19.13
N GLU A 203 7.09 21.70 18.67
CA GLU A 203 6.18 22.54 19.46
C GLU A 203 5.23 21.69 20.31
N ILE A 204 5.15 20.39 20.06
CA ILE A 204 4.41 19.48 20.93
C ILE A 204 5.14 19.39 22.27
N LYS A 205 4.42 19.65 23.35
CA LYS A 205 4.93 19.58 24.73
C LYS A 205 5.63 18.24 24.98
N GLY A 206 6.88 18.29 25.43
CA GLY A 206 7.71 17.11 25.68
C GLY A 206 8.46 16.58 24.45
N ASN A 207 8.41 17.29 23.31
CA ASN A 207 9.18 17.01 22.11
C ASN A 207 10.11 18.17 21.73
N GLU A 208 10.51 18.97 22.72
CA GLU A 208 11.42 20.08 22.49
C GLU A 208 12.81 19.59 22.05
N ARG A 209 13.56 20.44 21.35
CA ARG A 209 14.92 20.09 20.93
C ARG A 209 15.85 19.97 22.14
N THR A 210 16.57 18.86 22.22
CA THR A 210 17.59 18.60 23.26
C THR A 210 18.96 18.37 22.63
N LEU A 211 20.02 18.52 23.41
CA LEU A 211 21.39 18.27 22.97
C LEU A 211 21.59 16.78 22.64
N CYS A 212 22.24 16.48 21.51
CA CYS A 212 22.63 15.13 21.15
C CYS A 212 23.61 14.53 22.17
N GLY A 213 23.51 13.21 22.41
CA GLY A 213 24.43 12.47 23.28
C GLY A 213 24.02 12.39 24.75
N ILE A 214 22.92 13.02 25.16
CA ILE A 214 22.42 12.99 26.54
C ILE A 214 20.94 12.59 26.61
N GLY A 215 20.53 12.06 27.77
CA GLY A 215 19.13 11.74 28.07
C GLY A 215 18.48 10.86 26.98
N PRO A 216 17.34 11.28 26.37
CA PRO A 216 16.66 10.50 25.34
C PRO A 216 17.46 10.35 24.04
N LEU A 217 18.50 11.18 23.84
CA LEU A 217 19.40 11.17 22.69
C LEU A 217 20.78 10.59 23.02
N ALA A 218 20.89 9.84 24.12
CA ALA A 218 22.12 9.15 24.49
C ALA A 218 22.57 8.14 23.40
N PRO A 219 23.86 7.77 23.34
CA PRO A 219 24.34 6.79 22.37
C PRO A 219 23.61 5.45 22.45
N ILE A 220 23.47 4.77 21.31
CA ILE A 220 22.87 3.43 21.21
C ILE A 220 23.73 2.42 21.97
N ASP A 221 23.12 1.60 22.83
CA ASP A 221 23.82 0.60 23.63
C ASP A 221 24.16 -0.65 22.82
N LEU A 222 25.43 -0.79 22.41
CA LEU A 222 25.90 -1.95 21.63
C LEU A 222 26.53 -3.06 22.48
N ARG A 223 26.58 -2.93 23.82
CA ARG A 223 27.17 -3.94 24.71
C ARG A 223 26.57 -5.34 24.56
N PRO A 224 25.27 -5.54 24.24
CA PRO A 224 24.72 -6.88 24.04
C PRO A 224 25.28 -7.67 22.84
N TRP A 225 26.16 -7.09 22.01
CA TRP A 225 26.83 -7.75 20.88
C TRP A 225 28.30 -8.07 21.14
N VAL A 226 28.85 -7.68 22.28
CA VAL A 226 30.27 -7.85 22.64
C VAL A 226 30.44 -8.97 23.65
#